data_AF-A0A1F9Q6J4-F1
#
_entry.id   AF-A0A1F9Q6J4-F1
#
_cell.length_a   1.000
_cell.length_b   1.000
_cell.length_c   1.000
_cell.angle_alpha   90.00
_cell.angle_beta   90.00
_cell.angle_gamma   90.00
#
_symmetry.space_group_name_H-M   'P 1'
#
loop_
_entity.id
_entity.type
_entity.pdbx_description
1 polymer ?
#
loop_
_entity_poly.entity_id
_entity_poly.type
_entity_poly.pdbx_seq_one_letter_code
_entity_poly.pdbx_strand_id
1 'polypeptide(L)'
;MAWEIKGWICGGYVAAREDGETVFIYKRPNWGTGLSGLKNFFELRSRGALIGRISSENSWRPKVRAEWLAETDRPLSEDDLMEITAALKL
;
A
#
# COMPACT_ATOMS: atom_id res chain seq x y z
N MET A 1 3.52 -9.74 12.78
CA MET A 1 2.31 -9.27 13.52
C MET A 1 1.22 -9.18 12.45
N ALA A 2 0.03 -8.61 12.67
CA ALA A 2 -0.94 -8.52 11.58
C ALA A 2 -1.50 -7.11 11.45
N TRP A 3 -1.30 -6.50 10.28
CA TRP A 3 -1.96 -5.27 9.90
C TRP A 3 -3.45 -5.49 9.62
N GLU A 4 -4.30 -4.68 10.22
CA GLU A 4 -5.74 -4.69 9.98
C GLU A 4 -6.11 -3.61 8.96
N ILE A 5 -6.75 -4.00 7.85
CA ILE A 5 -7.29 -3.04 6.88
C ILE A 5 -8.66 -2.55 7.37
N LYS A 6 -8.67 -1.33 7.89
CA LYS A 6 -9.88 -0.59 8.23
C LYS A 6 -10.51 -0.05 6.94
N GLY A 7 -11.84 0.07 6.96
CA GLY A 7 -12.68 0.32 5.79
C GLY A 7 -12.36 1.58 4.98
N TRP A 8 -13.09 1.78 3.88
CA TRP A 8 -12.84 2.86 2.92
C TRP A 8 -13.09 4.24 3.54
N ILE A 9 -12.03 5.04 3.73
CA ILE A 9 -12.09 6.42 4.21
C ILE A 9 -11.66 7.32 3.06
N CYS A 10 -12.58 8.17 2.57
CA CYS A 10 -12.31 9.27 1.64
C CYS A 10 -11.40 8.94 0.44
N GLY A 11 -11.61 7.81 -0.24
CA GLY A 11 -10.84 7.47 -1.45
C GLY A 11 -9.68 6.48 -1.24
N GLY A 12 -9.58 5.87 -0.06
CA GLY A 12 -8.54 4.89 0.25
C GLY A 12 -8.88 4.00 1.45
N TYR A 13 -7.93 3.17 1.86
CA TYR A 13 -8.00 2.33 3.04
C TYR A 13 -7.07 2.85 4.13
N VAL A 14 -7.28 2.39 5.36
CA VAL A 14 -6.34 2.63 6.47
C VAL A 14 -5.89 1.28 7.00
N ALA A 15 -4.60 1.00 6.96
CA ALA A 15 -4.03 -0.14 7.68
C ALA A 15 -3.63 0.32 9.08
N ALA A 16 -4.00 -0.43 10.11
CA ALA A 16 -3.61 -0.17 11.49
C ALA A 16 -2.90 -1.38 12.08
N ARG A 17 -1.87 -1.13 12.88
CA ARG A 17 -1.15 -2.12 13.68
C ARG A 17 -1.51 -1.98 15.15
N GLU A 18 -1.33 -3.05 15.92
CA GLU A 18 -1.73 -3.12 17.35
C GLU A 18 -1.03 -2.08 18.24
N ASP A 19 0.18 -1.67 17.87
CA ASP A 19 0.95 -0.62 18.56
C ASP A 19 0.47 0.81 18.27
N GLY A 20 -0.59 0.97 17.49
CA GLY A 20 -1.16 2.26 17.13
C GLY A 20 -0.55 2.89 15.86
N GLU A 21 0.40 2.24 15.20
CA GLU A 21 0.89 2.70 13.91
C GLU A 21 -0.20 2.60 12.83
N THR A 22 -0.23 3.61 11.96
CA THR A 22 -1.24 3.72 10.90
C THR A 22 -0.62 4.07 9.56
N VAL A 23 -1.13 3.41 8.51
CA VAL A 23 -0.74 3.63 7.12
C VAL A 23 -1.99 3.91 6.31
N PHE A 24 -2.01 5.06 5.64
CA PHE A 24 -3.06 5.43 4.72
C PHE A 24 -2.72 4.90 3.33
N ILE A 25 -3.67 4.20 2.70
CA ILE A 25 -3.51 3.52 1.42
C ILE A 25 -4.44 4.18 0.41
N TYR A 26 -3.88 5.02 -0.44
CA TYR A 26 -4.67 5.79 -1.41
C TYR A 26 -4.70 5.08 -2.75
N LYS A 27 -5.91 4.81 -3.28
CA LYS A 27 -6.04 4.36 -4.66
C LYS A 27 -5.76 5.55 -5.58
N ARG A 28 -4.79 5.42 -6.47
CA ARG A 28 -4.39 6.50 -7.38
C ARG A 28 -4.55 6.07 -8.84
N PRO A 29 -4.89 6.99 -9.75
CA PRO A 29 -4.73 6.74 -11.16
C PRO A 29 -3.24 6.50 -11.47
N ASN A 30 -2.95 5.58 -12.37
CA ASN A 30 -1.61 5.23 -12.83
C ASN A 30 -1.06 6.19 -13.92
N TRP A 31 -1.61 7.39 -14.02
CA TRP A 31 -1.20 8.37 -15.04
C TRP A 31 0.18 8.94 -14.72
N GLY A 32 1.05 9.02 -15.73
CA GLY A 32 2.37 9.63 -15.62
C GLY A 32 3.45 8.80 -14.90
N THR A 33 3.13 7.58 -14.45
CA THR A 33 4.09 6.68 -13.77
C THR A 33 4.72 5.62 -14.70
N GLY A 34 4.33 5.59 -15.98
CA GLY A 34 4.71 4.52 -16.92
C GLY A 34 4.02 3.18 -16.64
N LEU A 35 3.10 3.12 -15.68
CA LEU A 35 2.38 1.91 -15.25
C LEU A 35 0.94 1.85 -15.79
N SER A 36 0.72 2.36 -17.01
CA SER A 36 -0.60 2.32 -17.66
C SER A 36 -1.11 0.89 -17.83
N GLY A 37 -2.41 0.66 -17.57
CA GLY A 37 -3.04 -0.66 -17.71
C GLY A 37 -3.09 -1.52 -16.43
N LEU A 38 -2.53 -1.06 -15.31
CA LEU A 38 -2.70 -1.70 -14.01
C LEU A 38 -4.17 -1.68 -13.55
N LYS A 39 -4.63 -2.78 -12.96
CA LYS A 39 -5.96 -2.89 -12.34
C LYS A 39 -6.03 -2.08 -11.04
N ASN A 40 -4.97 -2.15 -10.24
CA ASN A 40 -4.85 -1.38 -9.01
C ASN A 40 -3.48 -0.72 -8.91
N PHE A 41 -3.48 0.50 -8.39
CA PHE A 41 -2.29 1.25 -8.04
C PHE A 41 -2.57 2.03 -6.75
N PHE A 42 -1.77 1.77 -5.72
CA PHE A 42 -1.92 2.33 -4.39
C PHE A 42 -0.63 3.02 -3.95
N GLU A 43 -0.78 4.18 -3.32
CA GLU A 43 0.29 4.85 -2.58
C GLU A 43 0.05 4.68 -1.08
N LEU A 44 1.07 4.24 -0.36
CA LEU A 44 1.04 4.05 1.08
C LEU A 44 1.75 5.22 1.73
N ARG A 45 1.08 5.85 2.70
CA ARG A 45 1.60 7.00 3.42
C ARG A 45 1.49 6.79 4.92
N SER A 46 2.55 7.11 5.63
CA SER A 46 2.55 7.22 7.09
C SER A 46 3.00 8.62 7.47
N ARG A 47 2.28 9.24 8.42
CA ARG A 47 2.55 10.60 8.91
C ARG A 47 2.73 11.63 7.78
N GLY A 48 1.95 11.49 6.71
CA GLY A 48 1.98 12.36 5.52
C GLY A 48 3.05 12.01 4.47
N ALA A 49 4.07 11.23 4.81
CA ALA A 49 5.16 10.86 3.92
C ALA A 49 4.85 9.57 3.14
N LEU A 50 5.28 9.52 1.87
CA LEU A 50 5.23 8.29 1.06
C LEU A 50 6.19 7.27 1.67
N ILE A 51 5.71 6.04 1.89
CA ILE A 51 6.50 4.92 2.41
C ILE A 51 6.61 3.77 1.41
N GLY A 52 5.64 3.65 0.50
CA GLY A 52 5.66 2.58 -0.48
C GLY A 52 4.52 2.65 -1.47
N ARG A 53 4.55 1.72 -2.43
CA ARG A 53 3.54 1.57 -3.47
C ARG A 53 3.15 0.11 -3.60
N ILE A 54 1.87 -0.12 -3.93
CA ILE A 54 1.37 -1.44 -4.28
C ILE A 54 0.69 -1.34 -5.64
N SER A 55 0.98 -2.27 -6.53
CA SER A 55 0.40 -2.35 -7.86
C SER A 55 -0.03 -3.77 -8.19
N SER A 56 -1.10 -3.91 -8.98
CA SER A 56 -1.53 -5.21 -9.51
C SER A 56 -1.85 -5.10 -11.00
N GLU A 57 -1.33 -6.04 -11.78
CA GLU A 57 -1.62 -6.15 -13.21
C GLU A 57 -3.10 -6.45 -13.48
N ASN A 58 -3.56 -6.11 -14.68
CA ASN A 58 -4.88 -6.48 -15.17
C ASN A 58 -4.81 -7.82 -15.93
N SER A 59 -4.70 -8.93 -15.20
CA SER A 59 -4.65 -10.29 -15.76
C SER A 59 -5.50 -11.26 -14.93
N TRP A 60 -5.76 -12.45 -15.47
CA TRP A 60 -6.56 -13.49 -14.80
C TRP A 60 -5.91 -13.98 -13.48
N ARG A 61 -4.58 -13.92 -13.41
CA ARG A 61 -3.79 -14.13 -12.19
C ARG A 61 -2.88 -12.92 -12.01
N PRO A 62 -3.38 -11.84 -11.36
CA PRO A 62 -2.64 -10.60 -11.21
C PRO A 62 -1.30 -10.82 -10.53
N LYS A 63 -0.23 -10.31 -11.13
CA LYS A 63 1.03 -10.15 -10.40
C LYS A 63 0.91 -8.90 -9.54
N VAL A 64 1.06 -9.09 -8.23
CA VAL A 64 1.09 -8.00 -7.26
C VAL A 64 2.55 -7.63 -7.01
N ARG A 65 2.85 -6.33 -7.07
CA ARG A 65 4.16 -5.78 -6.76
C ARG A 65 4.02 -4.76 -5.63
N ALA A 66 4.80 -4.96 -4.58
CA ALA A 66 5.00 -4.01 -3.50
C ALA A 66 6.39 -3.39 -3.64
N GLU A 67 6.48 -2.08 -3.46
CA GLU A 67 7.73 -1.31 -3.57
C GLU A 67 7.90 -0.47 -2.30
N TRP A 68 8.97 -0.73 -1.56
CA TRP A 68 9.35 0.06 -0.40
C TRP A 68 10.13 1.31 -0.83
N LEU A 69 9.70 2.48 -0.38
CA LEU A 69 10.24 3.78 -0.77
C LEU A 69 10.69 4.64 0.42
N ALA A 70 10.43 4.20 1.65
CA ALA A 70 10.83 4.93 2.84
C ALA A 70 12.31 4.71 3.17
N GLU A 71 12.93 5.77 3.70
CA GLU A 71 14.28 5.68 4.27
C GLU A 71 14.29 4.83 5.54
N THR A 72 15.47 4.30 5.89
CA THR A 72 15.71 3.29 6.94
C THR A 72 15.43 3.76 8.37
N ASP A 73 15.21 5.05 8.62
CA ASP A 73 15.04 5.63 9.96
C ASP A 73 13.56 5.85 10.34
N ARG A 74 12.73 4.82 10.12
CA ARG A 74 11.29 4.86 10.42
C ARG A 74 10.86 3.62 11.20
N PRO A 75 9.78 3.71 12.01
CA PRO A 75 9.23 2.57 12.74
C PRO A 75 8.56 1.51 11.82
N LEU A 76 8.56 1.76 10.51
CA LEU A 76 7.98 0.90 9.48
C LEU A 76 9.08 0.35 8.60
N SER A 77 8.90 -0.89 8.17
CA SER A 77 9.87 -1.66 7.39
C SER A 77 9.26 -2.24 6.11
N GLU A 78 10.10 -2.82 5.27
CA GLU A 78 9.65 -3.56 4.08
C GLU A 78 8.72 -4.73 4.45
N ASP A 79 8.94 -5.37 5.60
CA ASP A 79 8.08 -6.45 6.09
C ASP A 79 6.65 -5.96 6.37
N ASP A 80 6.50 -4.76 6.95
CA ASP A 80 5.19 -4.15 7.18
C ASP A 80 4.45 -3.91 5.86
N LEU A 81 5.16 -3.49 4.81
CA LEU A 81 4.57 -3.31 3.49
C LEU A 81 4.08 -4.65 2.91
N MET A 82 4.83 -5.74 3.11
CA MET A 82 4.42 -7.07 2.67
C MET A 82 3.20 -7.59 3.44
N GLU A 83 3.15 -7.38 4.75
CA GLU A 83 1.99 -7.73 5.59
C GLU A 83 0.73 -6.95 5.14
N ILE A 84 0.85 -5.63 4.91
CA ILE A 84 -0.26 -4.80 4.41
C ILE A 84 -0.72 -5.28 3.03
N THR A 85 0.21 -5.61 2.14
CA THR A 85 -0.11 -6.10 0.78
C THR A 85 -0.91 -7.40 0.83
N ALA A 86 -0.51 -8.33 1.70
CA ALA A 86 -1.24 -9.59 1.92
C ALA A 86 -2.65 -9.34 2.49
N ALA A 87 -2.79 -8.38 3.41
CA ALA A 87 -4.07 -8.04 4.04
C ALA A 87 -5.07 -7.39 3.06
N LEU A 88 -4.59 -6.67 2.03
CA LEU A 88 -5.44 -6.04 1.00
C LEU A 88 -6.13 -7.03 0.04
N LYS A 89 -5.66 -8.29 -0.05
CA LYS A 89 -6.25 -9.35 -0.90
C LYS A 89 -6.52 -8.92 -2.36
N LEU A 90 -5.52 -8.30 -3.00
CA LEU A 90 -5.60 -7.70 -4.34
C LEU A 90 -5.62 -8.69 -5.51
#